data_AF-A0A7C9RI80-F1
#
_entry.id   AF-A0A7C9RI80-F1
#
_cell.length_a   1.000
_cell.length_b   1.000
_cell.length_c   1.000
_cell.angle_alpha   90.00
_cell.angle_beta   90.00
_cell.angle_gamma   90.00
#
_symmetry.space_group_name_H-M   'P 1'
#
loop_
_entity.id
_entity.type
_entity.pdbx_description
1 polymer ?
#
loop_
_entity_poly.entity_id
_entity_poly.type
_entity_poly.pdbx_seq_one_letter_code
_entity_poly.pdbx_strand_id
1 'polypeptide(L)'
;VYSGRVGLTHQDAAPDDNALPGAKPTWFFAPDQIRKRAKEWGPGGIDQRFGAVWSGFTAAMGPKLDVIESRGSDAVQQVYLDTLKGRVKPAQAHMLSMAD
;
A
#
# COMPACT_ATOMS: atom_id res chain seq x y z
N VAL A 1 -17.85 -14.46 9.45
CA VAL A 1 -17.50 -13.03 9.23
C VAL A 1 -16.06 -12.83 9.68
N TYR A 2 -15.24 -12.09 8.94
CA TYR A 2 -13.85 -11.75 9.32
C TYR A 2 -13.79 -10.28 9.71
N SER A 3 -13.09 -9.97 10.81
CA SER A 3 -12.77 -8.61 11.24
C SER A 3 -11.26 -8.50 11.39
N GLY A 4 -10.62 -7.58 10.65
CA GLY A 4 -9.17 -7.47 10.54
C GLY A 4 -8.67 -6.11 11.01
N ARG A 5 -7.69 -6.10 11.94
CA ARG A 5 -7.00 -4.89 12.38
C ARG A 5 -5.70 -4.72 11.58
N VAL A 6 -5.51 -3.57 10.95
CA VAL A 6 -4.38 -3.32 10.03
C VAL A 6 -3.30 -2.51 10.72
N GLY A 7 -2.18 -3.15 11.09
CA GLY A 7 -0.91 -2.49 11.44
C GLY A 7 -0.88 -1.65 12.72
N LEU A 8 0.32 -1.53 13.30
CA LEU A 8 0.58 -0.69 14.47
C LEU A 8 0.60 0.82 14.15
N THR A 9 0.71 1.18 12.87
CA THR A 9 0.71 2.56 12.38
C THR A 9 -0.70 3.12 12.18
N HIS A 10 -1.74 2.33 12.44
CA HIS A 10 -3.11 2.81 12.44
C HIS A 10 -3.32 3.75 13.62
N GLN A 11 -3.34 5.06 13.34
CA GLN A 11 -3.32 6.09 14.37
C GLN A 11 -4.64 6.22 15.15
N ASP A 12 -5.74 5.75 14.57
CA ASP A 12 -7.09 5.84 15.16
C ASP A 12 -7.51 4.56 15.90
N ALA A 13 -6.58 3.70 16.31
CA ALA A 13 -6.88 2.54 17.13
C ALA A 13 -7.24 2.98 18.57
N ALA A 14 -8.39 3.62 18.75
CA ALA A 14 -8.96 3.86 20.05
C ALA A 14 -9.19 2.50 20.76
N PRO A 15 -9.00 2.41 22.09
CA PRO A 15 -9.11 1.15 22.82
C PRO A 15 -10.54 0.58 22.88
N ASP A 16 -11.55 1.40 22.62
CA ASP A 16 -12.96 1.03 22.70
C ASP A 16 -13.58 0.90 21.31
N ASP A 17 -13.29 -0.23 20.66
CA ASP A 17 -14.27 -0.88 19.78
C ASP A 17 -15.44 -1.34 20.69
N ASN A 18 -16.26 -0.39 21.18
CA ASN A 18 -17.49 -0.65 21.92
C ASN A 18 -18.20 -1.83 21.26
N ALA A 19 -18.46 -2.90 22.01
CA ALA A 19 -18.89 -4.23 21.56
C ALA A 19 -19.81 -4.24 20.33
N LEU A 20 -19.23 -4.04 19.14
CA LEU A 20 -19.96 -4.08 17.89
C LEU A 20 -20.35 -5.55 17.70
N PRO A 21 -21.62 -5.85 17.42
CA PRO A 21 -22.03 -7.23 17.17
C PRO A 21 -21.26 -7.76 15.97
N GLY A 22 -20.47 -8.82 16.14
CA GLY A 22 -19.66 -9.35 15.06
C GLY A 22 -18.45 -10.16 15.49
N ALA A 23 -17.61 -10.52 14.51
CA ALA A 23 -16.37 -11.24 14.75
C ALA A 23 -15.36 -10.35 15.49
N LYS A 24 -14.68 -10.93 16.49
CA LYS A 24 -13.58 -10.24 17.18
C LYS A 24 -12.47 -9.88 16.18
N PRO A 25 -11.97 -8.63 16.16
CA PRO A 25 -10.86 -8.25 15.29
C PRO A 25 -9.62 -9.10 15.55
N THR A 26 -8.99 -9.58 14.47
CA THR A 26 -7.67 -10.22 14.51
C THR A 26 -6.67 -9.37 13.76
N TRP A 27 -5.40 -9.39 14.18
CA TRP A 27 -4.34 -8.69 13.45
C TRP A 27 -4.19 -9.24 12.03
N PHE A 28 -4.32 -8.34 11.05
CA PHE A 28 -3.91 -8.63 9.71
C PHE A 28 -2.40 -8.42 9.62
N PHE A 29 -1.67 -9.51 9.40
CA PHE A 29 -0.25 -9.48 9.12
C PHE A 29 -0.01 -10.02 7.72
N ALA A 30 0.42 -9.16 6.79
CA ALA A 30 0.61 -9.54 5.39
C ALA A 30 1.50 -10.78 5.19
N PRO A 31 2.60 -10.97 5.96
CA PRO A 31 3.40 -12.20 5.87
C PRO A 31 2.63 -13.49 6.20
N ASP A 32 1.69 -13.48 7.15
CA ASP A 32 0.86 -14.66 7.45
C ASP A 32 -0.03 -15.03 6.26
N GLN A 33 -0.57 -14.03 5.58
CA GLN A 33 -1.42 -14.25 4.42
C GLN A 33 -0.62 -14.81 3.24
N ILE A 34 0.60 -14.30 3.01
CA ILE A 34 1.52 -14.84 2.00
C ILE A 34 1.84 -16.32 2.32
N ARG A 35 2.18 -16.65 3.57
CA ARG A 35 2.42 -18.05 3.99
C ARG A 35 1.21 -18.95 3.76
N LYS A 36 0.02 -18.48 4.15
CA LYS A 36 -1.24 -19.19 3.93
C LYS A 36 -1.45 -19.49 2.44
N ARG A 37 -1.29 -18.49 1.58
CA ARG A 37 -1.45 -18.67 0.13
C ARG A 37 -0.39 -19.56 -0.49
N ALA A 38 0.86 -19.51 0.00
CA ALA A 38 1.89 -20.44 -0.43
C ALA A 38 1.53 -21.90 -0.09
N LYS A 39 0.92 -22.15 1.08
CA LYS A 39 0.43 -23.49 1.46
C LYS A 39 -0.77 -23.93 0.61
N GLU A 40 -1.73 -23.04 0.37
CA GLU A 40 -2.98 -23.37 -0.34
C GLU A 40 -2.81 -23.51 -1.85
N TRP A 41 -1.91 -22.74 -2.46
CA TRP A 41 -1.73 -22.70 -3.91
C TRP A 41 -0.48 -23.43 -4.39
N GLY A 42 0.34 -23.91 -3.46
CA GLY A 42 1.60 -24.58 -3.75
C GLY A 42 2.69 -23.60 -4.23
N PRO A 43 3.90 -24.14 -4.52
CA PRO A 43 5.03 -23.36 -5.04
C PRO A 43 4.64 -22.59 -6.32
N GLY A 44 5.00 -21.30 -6.38
CA GLY A 44 4.73 -20.44 -7.54
C GLY A 44 3.28 -19.98 -7.72
N GLY A 45 2.34 -20.45 -6.89
CA GLY A 45 0.92 -20.11 -7.04
C GLY A 45 0.60 -18.64 -6.83
N ILE A 46 1.37 -17.94 -5.99
CA ILE A 46 1.27 -16.48 -5.82
C ILE A 46 1.71 -15.77 -7.10
N ASP A 47 2.90 -16.10 -7.61
CA ASP A 47 3.48 -15.44 -8.79
C ASP A 47 2.61 -15.65 -10.04
N GLN A 48 2.08 -16.87 -10.24
CA GLN A 48 1.19 -17.16 -11.36
C GLN A 48 -0.08 -16.31 -11.32
N ARG A 49 -0.74 -16.24 -10.15
CA ARG A 49 -2.01 -15.52 -10.00
C ARG A 49 -1.81 -14.00 -10.01
N PHE A 50 -0.76 -13.52 -9.36
CA PHE A 50 -0.39 -12.11 -9.37
C PHE A 50 0.02 -11.64 -10.77
N GLY A 51 0.92 -12.38 -11.42
CA GLY A 51 1.38 -12.09 -12.78
C GLY A 51 0.25 -12.06 -13.81
N ALA A 52 -0.74 -12.95 -13.69
CA ALA A 52 -1.90 -12.99 -14.58
C ALA A 52 -2.74 -11.70 -14.59
N VAL A 53 -2.76 -10.96 -13.47
CA VAL A 53 -3.53 -9.71 -13.36
C VAL A 53 -2.67 -8.46 -13.46
N TRP A 54 -1.35 -8.59 -13.23
CA TRP A 54 -0.44 -7.45 -13.12
C TRP A 54 -0.37 -6.63 -14.41
N SER A 55 -0.24 -7.29 -15.57
CA SER A 55 -0.13 -6.60 -16.86
C SER A 55 -1.39 -5.77 -17.20
N GLY A 56 -2.57 -6.30 -16.90
CA GLY A 56 -3.83 -5.58 -17.10
C GLY A 56 -3.96 -4.38 -16.15
N PHE A 57 -3.54 -4.54 -14.89
CA PHE A 57 -3.53 -3.46 -13.92
C PHE A 57 -2.58 -2.32 -14.33
N THR A 58 -1.33 -2.64 -14.71
CA THR A 58 -0.35 -1.61 -15.10
C THR A 58 -0.78 -0.87 -16.36
N ALA A 59 -1.35 -1.57 -17.36
CA ALA A 59 -1.93 -0.93 -18.53
C ALA A 59 -3.08 0.03 -18.19
N ALA A 60 -3.93 -0.34 -17.23
CA ALA A 60 -5.05 0.49 -16.80
C ALA A 60 -4.64 1.70 -15.94
N MET A 61 -3.52 1.59 -15.21
CA MET A 61 -3.02 2.63 -14.31
C MET A 61 -2.03 3.58 -14.97
N GLY A 62 -1.22 3.11 -15.92
CA GLY A 62 -0.19 3.92 -16.60
C GLY A 62 -0.72 5.28 -17.09
N PRO A 63 -1.83 5.32 -17.86
CA PRO A 63 -2.39 6.59 -18.35
C PRO A 63 -2.98 7.52 -17.27
N LYS A 64 -3.11 7.04 -16.03
CA LYS A 64 -3.68 7.81 -14.91
C LYS A 64 -2.61 8.38 -13.98
N LEU A 65 -1.34 8.04 -14.23
CA LEU A 65 -0.22 8.46 -13.41
C LEU A 65 0.75 9.31 -14.22
N ASP A 66 1.08 10.47 -13.67
CA ASP A 66 2.15 11.34 -14.16
C ASP A 66 3.40 11.06 -13.32
N VAL A 67 4.37 10.34 -13.89
CA VAL A 67 5.64 10.08 -13.20
C VAL A 67 6.48 11.35 -13.20
N ILE A 68 6.85 11.83 -12.02
CA ILE A 68 7.68 13.02 -11.83
C ILE A 68 8.97 12.59 -11.15
N GLU A 69 10.08 12.71 -11.87
CA GLU A 69 11.40 12.45 -11.31
C GLU A 69 12.00 13.75 -10.75
N SER A 70 12.58 13.69 -9.55
CA SER A 70 13.25 14.82 -8.92
C SER A 70 14.47 14.37 -8.14
N ARG A 71 15.50 15.21 -8.15
CA ARG A 71 16.86 14.92 -7.65
C ARG A 71 17.35 16.07 -6.78
N GLY A 72 18.30 15.75 -5.89
CA GLY A 72 18.84 16.68 -4.90
C GLY A 72 17.96 16.84 -3.66
N SER A 73 18.61 17.17 -2.54
CA SER A 73 17.97 17.31 -1.23
C SER A 73 16.82 18.31 -1.21
N ASP A 74 16.97 19.42 -1.93
CA ASP A 74 16.00 20.52 -1.95
C ASP A 74 14.69 20.08 -2.61
N ALA A 75 14.79 19.35 -3.73
CA ALA A 75 13.63 18.83 -4.42
C ALA A 75 12.90 17.76 -3.59
N VAL A 76 13.67 16.87 -2.93
CA VAL A 76 13.11 15.87 -2.01
C VAL A 76 12.36 16.53 -0.85
N GLN A 77 12.97 17.53 -0.21
CA GLN A 77 12.35 18.27 0.89
C GLN A 77 11.07 18.98 0.43
N GLN A 78 11.11 19.63 -0.73
CA GLN A 78 9.95 20.35 -1.27
C GLN A 78 8.78 19.38 -1.54
N VAL A 79 9.02 18.26 -2.22
CA VAL A 79 7.97 17.27 -2.52
C VAL A 79 7.42 16.65 -1.23
N TYR A 80 8.26 16.39 -0.23
CA TYR A 80 7.80 15.94 1.09
C TYR A 80 6.86 16.96 1.73
N LEU A 81 7.25 18.24 1.79
CA LEU A 81 6.44 19.29 2.41
C LEU A 81 5.13 19.53 1.66
N ASP A 82 5.13 19.42 0.34
CA ASP A 82 3.91 19.54 -0.46
C ASP A 82 2.98 18.34 -0.28
N THR A 83 3.53 17.13 -0.13
CA THR A 83 2.75 15.93 0.22
C THR A 83 2.13 16.08 1.60
N LEU A 84 2.92 16.48 2.60
CA LEU A 84 2.47 16.71 3.98
C LEU A 84 1.34 17.74 4.06
N LYS A 85 1.37 18.77 3.19
CA LYS A 85 0.35 19.82 3.10
C LYS A 85 -0.81 19.48 2.17
N GLY A 86 -0.85 18.27 1.60
CA GLY A 86 -1.93 17.83 0.70
C GLY A 86 -1.97 18.53 -0.65
N ARG A 87 -0.83 19.03 -1.15
CA ARG A 87 -0.74 19.79 -2.42
C ARG A 87 -0.38 18.91 -3.61
N VAL A 88 0.25 17.76 -3.38
CA VAL A 88 0.55 16.80 -4.44
C VAL A 88 -0.75 16.21 -4.96
N LYS A 89 -0.94 16.24 -6.29
CA LYS A 89 -2.13 15.67 -6.92
C LYS A 89 -2.05 14.14 -6.85
N PRO A 90 -3.17 13.41 -6.64
CA PRO A 90 -3.15 11.95 -6.56
C PRO A 90 -2.60 11.24 -7.82
N ALA A 91 -2.69 11.88 -8.98
CA ALA A 91 -2.13 11.35 -10.23
C ALA A 91 -0.60 11.47 -10.31
N GLN A 92 0.03 12.30 -9.48
CA GLN A 92 1.47 12.51 -9.54
C GLN A 92 2.22 11.44 -8.76
N ALA A 93 2.95 10.59 -9.48
CA ALA A 93 3.83 9.57 -8.91
C ALA A 93 5.25 10.13 -8.83
N HIS A 94 5.63 10.65 -7.66
CA HIS A 94 6.95 11.24 -7.43
C HIS A 94 8.02 10.17 -7.18
N MET A 95 9.06 10.17 -8.01
CA MET A 95 10.27 9.36 -7.86
C MET A 95 11.41 10.28 -7.42
N LEU A 96 11.85 10.12 -6.18
CA LEU A 96 12.77 11.05 -5.53
C LEU A 96 14.14 10.39 -5.29
N SER A 97 15.21 11.13 -5.57
CA SER A 97 16.58 10.73 -5.28
C SER A 97 17.29 11.82 -4.51
N MET A 98 18.11 11.42 -3.53
CA MET A 98 19.01 12.33 -2.81
C MET A 98 20.28 12.67 -3.62
N ALA A 99 20.57 11.89 -4.66
CA ALA A 99 21.66 12.20 -5.58
C ALA A 99 21.30 13.45 -6.41
N ASP A 100 22.31 14.24 -6.77
CA ASP A 100 22.20 15.37 -7.69
C ASP A 100 21.79 14.93 -9.11
#